data_AF-A0A059LIL4-F1
#
_entry.id   AF-A0A059LIL4-F1
#
_cell.length_a   1.000
_cell.length_b   1.000
_cell.length_c   1.000
_cell.angle_alpha   90.00
_cell.angle_beta   90.00
_cell.angle_gamma   90.00
#
_symmetry.space_group_name_H-M   'P 1'
#
loop_
_entity.id
_entity.type
_entity.pdbx_description
1 polymer ?
#
loop_
_entity_poly.entity_id
_entity_poly.type
_entity_poly.pdbx_seq_one_letter_code
_entity_poly.pdbx_strand_id
1 'polypeptide(L)'
;MTLYLTYVEKAVPECGHVVVTQLSRLSLSYGKDPAGRVYHQYALLQRGLLKDETSKSDEETAPPPSATSSASDLHSIDEDASANAKWKGKTKKKKKSGREDLYELLGLATERWMATDEQIKAAYRKTALVHHPDKAGTEAGAREAAEARFKRVQVAYETLLDPAKRREFDSTDAFDDSIPLDCAAGDFFHVFGVTFRRNARWSTRQPVPDLGTEDSPVPQVQRFYDFWYRFQSWREFPHPDEEDVEGAESREHRRWIERQNAKLRVQATRGEARRLRDLVEAAERLD
;
A
#
# COMPACT_ATOMS: atom_id res chain seq x y z
N MET A 1 -44.57 35.42 17.82
CA MET A 1 -45.28 36.38 16.94
C MET A 1 -44.89 36.05 15.51
N THR A 2 -45.84 35.63 14.69
CA THR A 2 -45.59 35.28 13.28
C THR A 2 -45.98 36.47 12.41
N LEU A 3 -45.00 37.08 11.73
CA LEU A 3 -45.27 38.13 10.75
C LEU A 3 -45.63 37.47 9.42
N TYR A 4 -46.78 37.84 8.86
CA TYR A 4 -47.21 37.41 7.52
C TYR A 4 -46.95 38.55 6.55
N LEU A 5 -46.22 38.28 5.45
CA LEU A 5 -46.22 39.15 4.28
C LEU A 5 -47.47 38.83 3.44
N THR A 6 -48.29 39.85 3.20
CA THR A 6 -49.39 39.81 2.22
C THR A 6 -48.93 40.40 0.90
N TYR A 7 -49.41 39.82 -0.20
CA TYR A 7 -49.06 40.20 -1.57
C TYR A 7 -50.17 41.06 -2.19
N VAL A 8 -49.81 42.01 -3.06
CA VAL A 8 -50.75 42.89 -3.76
C VAL A 8 -50.65 42.63 -5.26
N GLU A 9 -51.67 41.98 -5.80
CA GLU A 9 -51.69 41.41 -7.15
C GLU A 9 -51.57 42.44 -8.29
N LYS A 10 -51.99 43.68 -8.06
CA LYS A 10 -51.94 44.78 -9.03
C LYS A 10 -50.54 45.37 -9.27
N ALA A 11 -49.51 44.86 -8.59
CA ALA A 11 -48.14 45.38 -8.67
C ALA A 11 -47.20 44.55 -9.59
N VAL A 12 -47.71 43.52 -10.26
CA VAL A 12 -46.91 42.66 -11.17
C VAL A 12 -47.01 43.17 -12.61
N PRO A 13 -45.88 43.45 -13.30
CA PRO A 13 -45.87 43.76 -14.73
C PRO A 13 -46.34 42.57 -15.58
N GLU A 14 -46.97 42.83 -16.73
CA GLU A 14 -47.59 41.79 -17.58
C GLU A 14 -46.64 40.68 -18.08
N CYS A 15 -45.33 40.89 -18.00
CA CYS A 15 -44.28 39.93 -18.37
C CYS A 15 -43.39 39.48 -17.19
N GLY A 16 -43.82 39.72 -15.94
CA GLY A 16 -43.11 39.30 -14.72
C GLY A 16 -43.57 37.96 -14.15
N HIS A 17 -42.66 37.23 -13.50
CA HIS A 17 -42.99 36.04 -12.71
C HIS A 17 -42.95 36.36 -11.20
N VAL A 18 -43.93 35.87 -10.43
CA VAL A 18 -43.96 36.02 -8.98
C VAL A 18 -42.99 35.03 -8.32
N VAL A 19 -42.03 35.55 -7.55
CA VAL A 19 -41.12 34.74 -6.73
C VAL A 19 -41.49 34.91 -5.27
N VAL A 20 -42.09 33.86 -4.67
CA VAL A 20 -42.40 33.83 -3.23
C VAL A 20 -41.30 33.10 -2.49
N THR A 21 -40.64 33.77 -1.56
CA THR A 21 -39.64 33.16 -0.66
C THR A 21 -40.25 32.93 0.72
N GLN A 22 -40.32 31.66 1.15
CA GLN A 22 -40.61 31.34 2.56
C GLN A 22 -39.33 31.44 3.39
N LEU A 23 -39.39 32.16 4.51
CA LEU A 23 -38.29 32.24 5.49
C LEU A 23 -38.25 31.04 6.46
N SER A 24 -39.18 30.09 6.36
CA SER A 24 -39.17 28.87 7.14
C SER A 24 -38.11 27.89 6.62
N ARG A 25 -37.29 27.34 7.51
CA ARG A 25 -36.35 26.24 7.20
C ARG A 25 -37.09 25.09 6.51
N LEU A 26 -36.50 24.58 5.42
CA LEU A 26 -36.91 23.33 4.79
C LEU A 26 -36.93 22.19 5.83
N SER A 27 -38.11 21.67 6.14
CA SER A 27 -38.23 20.39 6.84
C SER A 27 -37.92 19.28 5.84
N LEU A 28 -36.81 18.55 6.04
CA LEU A 28 -36.56 17.33 5.27
C LEU A 28 -37.69 16.34 5.57
N SER A 29 -38.44 15.95 4.54
CA SER A 29 -39.27 14.76 4.60
C SER A 29 -38.36 13.54 4.61
N TYR A 30 -38.47 12.73 5.66
CA TYR A 30 -37.66 11.53 5.83
C TYR A 30 -37.86 10.57 4.65
N GLY A 31 -36.75 10.07 4.07
CA GLY A 31 -36.78 8.92 3.15
C GLY A 31 -36.25 9.13 1.72
N LYS A 32 -35.78 10.34 1.34
CA LYS A 32 -35.08 10.56 0.05
C LYS A 32 -33.94 11.56 0.21
N ASP A 33 -32.70 11.12 -0.03
CA ASP A 33 -31.57 12.04 -0.13
C ASP A 33 -31.69 12.94 -1.38
N PRO A 34 -31.26 14.21 -1.30
CA PRO A 34 -31.12 15.04 -2.49
C PRO A 34 -30.04 14.44 -3.39
N ALA A 35 -30.42 14.08 -4.62
CA ALA A 35 -29.48 13.53 -5.59
C ALA A 35 -28.26 14.46 -5.76
N GLY A 36 -27.06 13.86 -5.68
CA GLY A 36 -25.81 14.58 -5.44
C GLY A 36 -25.49 15.69 -6.45
N ARG A 37 -24.53 16.55 -6.10
CA ARG A 37 -24.18 17.80 -6.82
C ARG A 37 -24.09 17.65 -8.35
N VAL A 38 -23.57 16.53 -8.84
CA VAL A 38 -23.46 16.20 -10.27
C VAL A 38 -24.83 16.04 -10.93
N TYR A 39 -25.75 15.27 -10.32
CA TYR A 39 -27.12 15.11 -10.80
C TYR A 39 -27.88 16.44 -10.74
N HIS A 40 -27.67 17.24 -9.69
CA HIS A 40 -28.28 18.56 -9.59
C HIS A 40 -27.81 19.50 -10.72
N GLN A 41 -26.51 19.51 -11.05
CA GLN A 41 -26.00 20.26 -12.22
C GLN A 41 -26.58 19.73 -13.54
N TYR A 42 -26.65 18.41 -13.74
CA TYR A 42 -27.28 17.82 -14.93
C TYR A 42 -28.75 18.21 -15.09
N ALA A 43 -29.53 18.19 -14.01
CA ALA A 43 -30.92 18.61 -14.00
C ALA A 43 -31.11 20.12 -14.29
N LEU A 44 -30.13 20.96 -13.92
CA LEU A 44 -30.13 22.39 -14.25
C LEU A 44 -29.75 22.63 -15.72
N LEU A 45 -28.78 21.88 -16.27
CA LEU A 45 -28.40 21.91 -17.70
C LEU A 45 -29.58 21.49 -18.59
N GLN A 46 -30.24 20.37 -18.28
CA GLN A 46 -31.44 19.89 -19.00
C GLN A 46 -32.62 20.87 -18.95
N ARG A 47 -32.64 21.81 -18.01
CA ARG A 47 -33.65 22.88 -17.91
C ARG A 47 -33.17 24.23 -18.45
N GLY A 48 -31.97 24.30 -19.03
CA GLY A 48 -31.37 25.54 -19.54
C GLY A 48 -31.04 26.58 -18.46
N LEU A 49 -31.08 26.20 -17.18
CA LEU A 49 -30.83 27.08 -16.02
C LEU A 49 -29.35 27.20 -15.68
N LEU A 50 -28.53 26.29 -16.21
CA LEU A 50 -27.08 26.39 -16.26
C LEU A 50 -26.68 26.43 -17.74
N LYS A 51 -25.73 27.30 -18.10
CA LYS A 51 -25.12 27.27 -19.44
C LYS A 51 -23.90 26.37 -19.41
N ASP A 52 -23.71 25.61 -20.47
CA ASP A 52 -22.57 24.72 -20.62
C ASP A 52 -21.37 25.51 -21.16
N GLU A 53 -20.51 25.97 -20.25
CA GLU A 53 -19.28 26.71 -20.57
C GLU A 53 -18.16 25.79 -21.11
N THR A 54 -18.46 24.52 -21.41
CA THR A 54 -17.47 23.48 -21.75
C THR A 54 -17.42 23.13 -23.25
N SER A 55 -17.98 23.96 -24.14
CA SER A 55 -18.01 23.71 -25.59
C SER A 55 -17.39 24.84 -26.45
N LYS A 56 -16.05 24.85 -26.54
CA LYS A 56 -15.34 25.37 -27.72
C LYS A 56 -14.04 24.59 -27.95
N SER A 57 -13.90 24.05 -29.16
CA SER A 57 -12.82 23.19 -29.67
C SER A 57 -12.56 21.87 -28.92
N ASP A 58 -13.40 20.89 -29.20
CA ASP A 58 -13.05 19.53 -29.65
C ASP A 58 -11.58 19.07 -29.49
N GLU A 59 -11.31 18.11 -28.59
CA GLU A 59 -10.93 16.72 -28.95
C GLU A 59 -11.18 15.78 -27.74
N GLU A 60 -11.23 14.47 -27.95
CA GLU A 60 -11.78 13.49 -27.01
C GLU A 60 -10.93 13.25 -25.75
N THR A 61 -11.56 13.28 -24.56
CA THR A 61 -11.84 12.07 -23.74
C THR A 61 -12.44 12.46 -22.38
N ALA A 62 -13.53 11.80 -21.97
CA ALA A 62 -14.19 12.03 -20.69
C ALA A 62 -13.34 11.54 -19.47
N PRO A 63 -13.22 12.34 -18.39
CA PRO A 63 -12.44 12.00 -17.19
C PRO A 63 -13.40 11.43 -16.07
N PRO A 64 -13.01 11.23 -14.78
CA PRO A 64 -13.17 9.92 -14.16
C PRO A 64 -14.17 9.86 -12.98
N PRO A 65 -14.62 8.65 -12.56
CA PRO A 65 -15.40 8.48 -11.33
C PRO A 65 -14.50 8.30 -10.10
N SER A 66 -14.95 8.80 -8.94
CA SER A 66 -14.42 8.34 -7.63
C SER A 66 -15.42 8.47 -6.48
N ALA A 67 -15.85 7.30 -5.96
CA ALA A 67 -16.43 7.01 -4.62
C ALA A 67 -17.70 7.80 -4.18
N THR A 68 -18.65 7.28 -3.39
CA THR A 68 -18.63 6.27 -2.29
C THR A 68 -19.97 5.52 -2.17
N SER A 69 -20.13 4.33 -1.57
CA SER A 69 -19.28 3.12 -1.39
C SER A 69 -20.02 2.11 -0.47
N SER A 70 -20.31 0.88 -0.91
CA SER A 70 -20.71 -0.27 -0.05
C SER A 70 -20.63 -1.60 -0.82
N ALA A 71 -20.65 -2.73 -0.10
CA ALA A 71 -20.40 -4.07 -0.61
C ALA A 71 -21.52 -4.65 -1.51
N SER A 72 -21.22 -5.81 -2.11
CA SER A 72 -22.02 -6.57 -3.10
C SER A 72 -22.24 -5.89 -4.46
N ASP A 73 -21.20 -5.88 -5.30
CA ASP A 73 -21.26 -6.47 -6.65
C ASP A 73 -19.84 -6.54 -7.24
N LEU A 74 -19.36 -7.76 -7.48
CA LEU A 74 -18.09 -8.01 -8.16
C LEU A 74 -18.25 -9.18 -9.14
N HIS A 75 -18.85 -8.88 -10.29
CA HIS A 75 -18.90 -9.79 -11.43
C HIS A 75 -18.59 -9.07 -12.74
N SER A 76 -17.78 -9.75 -13.57
CA SER A 76 -17.56 -9.50 -14.99
C SER A 76 -16.98 -8.14 -15.42
N ILE A 77 -15.66 -7.97 -15.26
CA ILE A 77 -14.82 -7.34 -16.32
C ILE A 77 -13.52 -8.14 -16.46
N ASP A 78 -13.43 -8.84 -17.60
CA ASP A 78 -12.25 -9.34 -18.35
C ASP A 78 -11.16 -10.18 -17.65
N GLU A 79 -11.37 -11.50 -17.71
CA GLU A 79 -10.33 -12.53 -17.61
C GLU A 79 -9.48 -12.65 -18.90
N ASP A 80 -8.71 -11.62 -19.30
CA ASP A 80 -7.66 -11.85 -20.32
C ASP A 80 -6.44 -10.88 -20.30
N ALA A 81 -6.11 -10.37 -19.12
CA ALA A 81 -4.89 -9.58 -18.88
C ALA A 81 -3.81 -10.37 -18.09
N SER A 82 -3.72 -11.68 -18.32
CA SER A 82 -2.76 -12.57 -17.63
C SER A 82 -1.72 -13.14 -18.60
N ALA A 83 -0.58 -12.44 -18.78
CA ALA A 83 0.68 -13.08 -19.21
C ALA A 83 1.96 -12.20 -19.23
N ASN A 84 2.05 -10.99 -18.66
CA ASN A 84 3.37 -10.31 -18.49
C ASN A 84 3.42 -9.10 -17.53
N ALA A 85 2.79 -9.18 -16.34
CA ALA A 85 3.17 -8.33 -15.21
C ALA A 85 4.55 -8.76 -14.65
N LYS A 86 5.58 -8.69 -15.51
CA LYS A 86 6.91 -9.23 -15.26
C LYS A 86 7.64 -8.29 -14.30
N TRP A 87 7.58 -8.61 -13.00
CA TRP A 87 8.46 -8.02 -11.99
C TRP A 87 9.90 -8.07 -12.54
N LYS A 88 10.42 -6.92 -12.99
CA LYS A 88 11.77 -6.81 -13.54
C LYS A 88 12.77 -6.80 -12.38
N GLY A 89 12.84 -7.94 -11.69
CA GLY A 89 13.96 -8.36 -10.87
C GLY A 89 15.18 -8.51 -11.78
N LYS A 90 15.77 -7.37 -12.14
CA LYS A 90 17.02 -7.32 -12.90
C LYS A 90 18.06 -8.02 -12.05
N THR A 91 18.51 -9.18 -12.51
CA THR A 91 19.73 -9.87 -12.06
C THR A 91 20.95 -9.02 -12.41
N LYS A 92 21.06 -7.84 -11.77
CA LYS A 92 22.18 -6.92 -11.85
C LYS A 92 22.98 -7.00 -10.56
N LYS A 93 24.19 -7.55 -10.70
CA LYS A 93 25.36 -7.44 -9.81
C LYS A 93 25.24 -6.32 -8.76
N LYS A 94 25.01 -6.71 -7.51
CA LYS A 94 25.01 -5.95 -6.24
C LYS A 94 25.30 -4.43 -6.36
N LYS A 95 24.33 -3.65 -6.83
CA LYS A 95 24.31 -2.20 -6.55
C LYS A 95 23.56 -2.03 -5.23
N LYS A 96 24.30 -1.84 -4.12
CA LYS A 96 23.71 -1.50 -2.80
C LYS A 96 22.81 -0.27 -3.07
N SER A 97 21.50 -0.39 -2.82
CA SER A 97 20.62 0.78 -2.84
C SER A 97 21.19 1.79 -1.84
N GLY A 98 21.00 3.09 -2.09
CA GLY A 98 21.64 4.15 -1.29
C GLY A 98 21.19 4.24 0.19
N ARG A 99 20.37 3.29 0.68
CA ARG A 99 19.97 3.20 2.08
C ARG A 99 21.08 2.54 2.90
N GLU A 100 21.35 3.13 4.06
CA GLU A 100 22.24 2.58 5.07
C GLU A 100 21.57 1.37 5.73
N ASP A 101 22.35 0.33 6.05
CA ASP A 101 21.82 -0.89 6.66
C ASP A 101 21.66 -0.67 8.17
N LEU A 102 20.42 -0.49 8.62
CA LEU A 102 20.10 -0.16 10.01
C LEU A 102 20.48 -1.29 10.98
N TYR A 103 20.46 -2.54 10.53
CA TYR A 103 20.93 -3.68 11.33
C TYR A 103 22.47 -3.68 11.41
N GLU A 104 23.18 -3.38 10.32
CA GLU A 104 24.64 -3.19 10.29
C GLU A 104 25.07 -2.08 11.28
N LEU A 105 24.34 -0.96 11.34
CA LEU A 105 24.59 0.14 12.29
C LEU A 105 24.45 -0.25 13.77
N LEU A 106 23.52 -1.16 14.09
CA LEU A 106 23.36 -1.69 15.45
C LEU A 106 24.28 -2.89 15.75
N GLY A 107 25.00 -3.41 14.75
CA GLY A 107 25.79 -4.63 14.89
C GLY A 107 24.97 -5.93 14.89
N LEU A 108 23.74 -5.90 14.36
CA LEU A 108 22.81 -7.02 14.21
C LEU A 108 22.75 -7.53 12.76
N ALA A 109 23.87 -7.42 12.03
CA ALA A 109 23.96 -7.73 10.61
C ALA A 109 23.68 -9.21 10.27
N THR A 110 23.82 -10.11 11.25
CA THR A 110 23.59 -11.56 11.13
C THR A 110 22.13 -11.90 11.41
N GLU A 111 21.56 -11.32 12.47
CA GLU A 111 20.21 -11.59 12.97
C GLU A 111 19.15 -10.93 12.08
N ARG A 112 19.40 -9.69 11.62
CA ARG A 112 18.52 -8.89 10.75
C ARG A 112 17.05 -8.98 11.18
N TRP A 113 16.16 -9.39 10.28
CA TRP A 113 14.72 -9.55 10.51
C TRP A 113 14.36 -10.55 11.63
N MET A 114 15.26 -11.46 12.01
CA MET A 114 15.04 -12.38 13.14
C MET A 114 15.39 -11.76 14.50
N ALA A 115 15.99 -10.56 14.54
CA ALA A 115 16.38 -9.91 15.78
C ALA A 115 15.16 -9.58 16.66
N THR A 116 15.18 -9.97 17.92
CA THR A 116 14.12 -9.62 18.88
C THR A 116 14.24 -8.17 19.34
N ASP A 117 13.14 -7.59 19.83
CA ASP A 117 13.14 -6.24 20.40
C ASP A 117 14.15 -6.10 21.56
N GLU A 118 14.38 -7.18 22.31
CA GLU A 118 15.38 -7.21 23.38
C GLU A 118 16.81 -7.15 22.83
N GLN A 119 17.09 -7.89 21.75
CA GLN A 119 18.37 -7.82 21.05
C GLN A 119 18.59 -6.43 20.45
N ILE A 120 17.58 -5.81 19.83
CA ILE A 120 17.63 -4.45 19.28
C ILE A 120 17.92 -3.42 20.38
N LYS A 121 17.19 -3.48 21.51
CA LYS A 121 17.42 -2.63 22.68
C LYS A 121 18.81 -2.84 23.31
N ALA A 122 19.29 -4.08 23.38
CA ALA A 122 20.61 -4.41 23.92
C ALA A 122 21.74 -3.95 22.99
N ALA A 123 21.57 -4.13 21.68
CA ALA A 123 22.48 -3.66 20.65
C ALA A 123 22.60 -2.13 20.67
N TYR A 124 21.47 -1.42 20.68
CA TYR A 124 21.44 0.05 20.80
C TYR A 124 22.15 0.55 22.06
N ARG A 125 21.91 -0.05 23.24
CA ARG A 125 22.64 0.33 24.47
C ARG A 125 24.16 0.15 24.31
N LYS A 126 24.62 -0.92 23.66
CA LYS A 126 26.05 -1.17 23.41
C LYS A 126 26.63 -0.16 22.42
N THR A 127 25.99 0.06 21.26
CA THR A 127 26.49 0.98 20.23
C THR A 127 26.44 2.44 20.68
N ALA A 128 25.39 2.85 21.39
CA ALA A 128 25.29 4.18 22.01
C ALA A 128 26.43 4.43 23.01
N LEU A 129 26.78 3.46 23.86
CA LEU A 129 27.90 3.58 24.79
C LEU A 129 29.28 3.66 24.13
N VAL A 130 29.44 3.13 22.91
CA VAL A 130 30.71 3.17 22.15
C VAL A 130 30.79 4.43 21.28
N HIS A 131 29.66 4.92 20.77
CA HIS A 131 29.60 6.05 19.82
C HIS A 131 29.04 7.34 20.43
N HIS A 132 28.93 7.43 21.75
CA HIS A 132 28.51 8.66 22.43
C HIS A 132 29.49 9.82 22.14
N PRO A 133 29.00 11.03 21.80
CA PRO A 133 29.88 12.15 21.46
C PRO A 133 30.82 12.59 22.60
N ASP A 134 30.44 12.38 23.87
CA ASP A 134 31.33 12.64 25.02
C ASP A 134 32.59 11.76 25.05
N LYS A 135 32.63 10.66 24.28
CA LYS A 135 33.81 9.79 24.12
C LYS A 135 34.60 10.10 22.85
N ALA A 136 34.22 11.13 22.09
CA ALA A 136 35.02 11.58 20.97
C ALA A 136 36.38 12.11 21.45
N GLY A 137 37.45 11.75 20.76
CA GLY A 137 38.79 12.26 21.03
C GLY A 137 38.90 13.77 20.74
N THR A 138 40.03 14.36 21.15
CA THR A 138 40.34 15.78 20.94
C THR A 138 40.76 16.13 19.51
N GLU A 139 40.62 15.20 18.55
CA GLU A 139 40.94 15.42 17.15
C GLU A 139 39.90 16.33 16.47
N ALA A 140 40.36 17.21 15.57
CA ALA A 140 39.48 18.12 14.85
C ALA A 140 38.45 17.33 14.01
N GLY A 141 37.16 17.62 14.21
CA GLY A 141 36.04 16.92 13.54
C GLY A 141 35.64 15.57 14.16
N ALA A 142 36.40 15.00 15.10
CA ALA A 142 36.05 13.71 15.72
C ALA A 142 34.71 13.75 16.47
N ARG A 143 34.42 14.88 17.13
CA ARG A 143 33.13 15.12 17.79
C ARG A 143 31.97 15.19 16.79
N GLU A 144 32.11 15.94 15.70
CA GLU A 144 31.08 16.05 14.65
C GLU A 144 30.82 14.70 13.98
N ALA A 145 31.87 13.92 13.70
CA ALA A 145 31.76 12.56 13.19
C ALA A 145 31.06 11.60 14.17
N ALA A 146 31.33 11.73 15.47
CA ALA A 146 30.64 10.96 16.51
C ALA A 146 29.16 11.36 16.63
N GLU A 147 28.83 12.64 16.64
CA GLU A 147 27.45 13.15 16.64
C GLU A 147 26.66 12.69 15.40
N ALA A 148 27.28 12.75 14.21
CA ALA A 148 26.70 12.26 12.96
C ALA A 148 26.46 10.74 12.96
N ARG A 149 27.39 9.95 13.51
CA ARG A 149 27.23 8.49 13.67
C ARG A 149 26.17 8.14 14.71
N PHE A 150 26.16 8.85 15.85
CA PHE A 150 25.18 8.65 16.90
C PHE A 150 23.75 8.92 16.40
N LYS A 151 23.56 9.99 15.61
CA LYS A 151 22.27 10.29 14.96
C LYS A 151 21.78 9.16 14.05
N ARG A 152 22.67 8.51 13.28
CA ARG A 152 22.32 7.33 12.45
C ARG A 152 21.95 6.12 13.31
N VAL A 153 22.69 5.86 14.39
CA VAL A 153 22.39 4.80 15.37
C VAL A 153 21.04 5.02 16.05
N GLN A 154 20.69 6.27 16.36
CA GLN A 154 19.38 6.64 16.91
C GLN A 154 18.26 6.38 15.88
N VAL A 155 18.42 6.83 14.62
CA VAL A 155 17.44 6.54 13.54
C VAL A 155 17.28 5.03 13.33
N ALA A 156 18.37 4.27 13.33
CA ALA A 156 18.33 2.80 13.23
C ALA A 156 17.51 2.17 14.37
N TYR A 157 17.72 2.63 15.61
CA TYR A 157 16.95 2.15 16.76
C TYR A 157 15.47 2.56 16.70
N GLU A 158 15.15 3.81 16.35
CA GLU A 158 13.77 4.30 16.23
C GLU A 158 12.98 3.59 15.13
N THR A 159 13.61 3.26 14.00
CA THR A 159 12.98 2.51 12.90
C THR A 159 12.85 1.02 13.22
N LEU A 160 13.85 0.39 13.83
CA LEU A 160 13.83 -1.06 14.09
C LEU A 160 13.04 -1.44 15.36
N LEU A 161 12.80 -0.50 16.28
CA LEU A 161 11.96 -0.73 17.46
C LEU A 161 10.46 -0.59 17.15
N ASP A 162 10.08 0.25 16.21
CA ASP A 162 8.68 0.44 15.79
C ASP A 162 8.28 -0.69 14.82
N PRO A 163 7.32 -1.57 15.18
CA PRO A 163 6.96 -2.71 14.33
C PRO A 163 6.43 -2.32 12.95
N ALA A 164 5.85 -1.12 12.78
CA ALA A 164 5.37 -0.67 11.48
C ALA A 164 6.54 -0.21 10.60
N LYS A 165 7.39 0.68 11.10
CA LYS A 165 8.58 1.16 10.37
C LYS A 165 9.56 0.04 10.07
N ARG A 166 9.70 -0.93 10.99
CA ARG A 166 10.51 -2.13 10.78
C ARG A 166 9.98 -2.98 9.63
N ARG A 167 8.67 -3.23 9.55
CA ARG A 167 8.07 -3.95 8.41
C ARG A 167 8.28 -3.22 7.09
N GLU A 168 8.08 -1.90 7.06
CA GLU A 168 8.32 -1.09 5.87
C GLU A 168 9.79 -1.20 5.42
N PHE A 169 10.74 -1.03 6.36
CA PHE A 169 12.16 -1.16 6.10
C PHE A 169 12.53 -2.56 5.59
N ASP A 170 12.16 -3.62 6.34
CA ASP A 170 12.43 -5.01 6.00
C ASP A 170 11.81 -5.40 4.65
N SER A 171 10.64 -4.86 4.28
CA SER A 171 10.00 -5.13 2.99
C SER A 171 10.70 -4.46 1.81
N THR A 172 11.55 -3.45 2.05
CA THR A 172 12.41 -2.83 1.02
C THR A 172 13.80 -3.47 0.88
N ASP A 173 14.12 -4.50 1.68
CA ASP A 173 15.33 -5.31 1.49
C ASP A 173 15.34 -5.96 0.09
N ALA A 174 16.53 -6.16 -0.46
CA ALA A 174 16.70 -6.96 -1.66
C ALA A 174 16.26 -8.42 -1.40
N PHE A 175 15.20 -8.85 -2.08
CA PHE A 175 14.64 -10.20 -1.99
C PHE A 175 14.65 -10.87 -3.36
N ASP A 176 14.73 -12.20 -3.38
CA ASP A 176 14.63 -12.99 -4.60
C ASP A 176 13.19 -13.48 -4.78
N ASP A 177 12.46 -12.79 -5.64
CA ASP A 177 11.07 -13.08 -5.97
C ASP A 177 10.88 -14.24 -6.96
N SER A 178 11.96 -14.90 -7.43
CA SER A 178 11.82 -16.10 -8.27
C SER A 178 10.98 -17.18 -7.58
N ILE A 179 10.22 -17.92 -8.39
CA ILE A 179 9.53 -19.14 -7.98
C ILE A 179 9.89 -20.25 -8.98
N PRO A 180 10.25 -21.45 -8.51
CA PRO A 180 10.34 -22.63 -9.37
C PRO A 180 8.92 -23.03 -9.80
N LEU A 181 8.77 -23.32 -11.10
CA LEU A 181 7.54 -23.91 -11.65
C LEU A 181 7.71 -25.40 -11.94
N ASP A 182 8.96 -25.88 -11.92
CA ASP A 182 9.35 -27.26 -12.21
C ASP A 182 10.71 -27.58 -11.57
N CYS A 183 11.04 -28.86 -11.40
CA CYS A 183 12.33 -29.33 -10.89
C CYS A 183 12.70 -30.71 -11.45
N ALA A 184 13.99 -31.07 -11.41
CA ALA A 184 14.42 -32.41 -11.76
C ALA A 184 13.94 -33.44 -10.71
N ALA A 185 13.73 -34.69 -11.14
CA ALA A 185 13.36 -35.78 -10.25
C ALA A 185 14.45 -35.98 -9.17
N GLY A 186 14.06 -35.90 -7.89
CA GLY A 186 14.96 -35.96 -6.73
C GLY A 186 15.38 -34.59 -6.16
N ASP A 187 15.24 -33.49 -6.91
CA ASP A 187 15.63 -32.14 -6.45
C ASP A 187 14.49 -31.36 -5.75
N PHE A 188 13.28 -31.94 -5.67
CA PHE A 188 12.06 -31.28 -5.16
C PHE A 188 12.27 -30.58 -3.81
N PHE A 189 12.68 -31.32 -2.77
CA PHE A 189 12.90 -30.78 -1.42
C PHE A 189 14.00 -29.72 -1.36
N HIS A 190 14.99 -29.79 -2.26
CA HIS A 190 16.03 -28.76 -2.36
C HIS A 190 15.47 -27.47 -2.96
N VAL A 191 14.84 -27.57 -4.14
CA VAL A 191 14.35 -26.43 -4.93
C VAL A 191 13.16 -25.74 -4.25
N PHE A 192 12.11 -26.50 -3.93
CA PHE A 192 10.92 -25.96 -3.28
C PHE A 192 11.18 -25.67 -1.80
N GLY A 193 11.87 -26.54 -1.06
CA GLY A 193 12.13 -26.33 0.38
C GLY A 193 13.03 -25.12 0.68
N VAL A 194 13.99 -24.77 -0.19
CA VAL A 194 14.71 -23.48 -0.08
C VAL A 194 13.77 -22.30 -0.39
N THR A 195 12.92 -22.43 -1.41
CA THR A 195 12.00 -21.35 -1.81
C THR A 195 10.92 -21.07 -0.75
N PHE A 196 10.32 -22.10 -0.17
CA PHE A 196 9.35 -21.94 0.93
C PHE A 196 10.00 -21.33 2.17
N ARG A 197 11.17 -21.82 2.61
CA ARG A 197 11.91 -21.21 3.74
C ARG A 197 12.31 -19.75 3.49
N ARG A 198 12.64 -19.39 2.24
CA ARG A 198 12.88 -17.99 1.85
C ARG A 198 11.63 -17.12 1.99
N ASN A 199 10.48 -17.59 1.51
CA ASN A 199 9.22 -16.84 1.62
C ASN A 199 8.63 -16.85 3.04
N ALA A 200 8.98 -17.82 3.89
CA ALA A 200 8.52 -17.95 5.27
C ALA A 200 8.86 -16.73 6.16
N ARG A 201 9.91 -15.96 5.83
CA ARG A 201 10.22 -14.64 6.44
C ARG A 201 8.98 -13.74 6.51
N TRP A 202 8.17 -13.75 5.45
CA TRP A 202 7.02 -12.85 5.30
C TRP A 202 5.75 -13.34 6.01
N SER A 203 5.77 -14.51 6.67
CA SER A 203 4.56 -15.05 7.31
C SER A 203 4.20 -14.29 8.59
N THR A 204 2.95 -13.81 8.65
CA THR A 204 2.31 -13.27 9.85
C THR A 204 2.05 -14.35 10.91
N ARG A 205 2.02 -15.63 10.51
CA ARG A 205 1.71 -16.78 11.37
C ARG A 205 2.96 -17.62 11.60
N GLN A 206 3.25 -17.91 12.86
CA GLN A 206 4.41 -18.69 13.29
C GLN A 206 3.96 -19.80 14.27
N PRO A 207 4.63 -20.97 14.31
CA PRO A 207 5.71 -21.37 13.40
C PRO A 207 5.20 -21.67 11.99
N VAL A 208 6.03 -21.41 10.97
CA VAL A 208 5.78 -21.88 9.59
C VAL A 208 6.13 -23.37 9.52
N PRO A 209 5.24 -24.25 9.02
CA PRO A 209 5.56 -25.65 8.78
C PRO A 209 6.69 -25.80 7.76
N ASP A 210 7.61 -26.74 8.00
CA ASP A 210 8.61 -27.12 7.01
C ASP A 210 8.03 -28.09 5.97
N LEU A 211 8.59 -28.09 4.76
CA LEU A 211 8.16 -28.95 3.66
C LEU A 211 8.30 -30.44 4.00
N GLY A 212 9.32 -30.78 4.80
CA GLY A 212 9.60 -32.14 5.23
C GLY A 212 10.57 -32.87 4.30
N THR A 213 10.33 -34.17 4.16
CA THR A 213 11.18 -35.17 3.49
C THR A 213 10.30 -36.26 2.86
N GLU A 214 10.88 -37.10 2.01
CA GLU A 214 10.22 -38.25 1.36
C GLU A 214 9.47 -39.18 2.36
N ASP A 215 10.03 -39.39 3.56
CA ASP A 215 9.40 -40.18 4.63
C ASP A 215 8.30 -39.45 5.43
N SER A 216 7.92 -38.23 5.06
CA SER A 216 7.00 -37.41 5.86
C SER A 216 5.56 -37.95 5.80
N PRO A 217 4.88 -38.11 6.95
CA PRO A 217 3.55 -38.71 6.98
C PRO A 217 2.52 -37.77 6.35
N VAL A 218 1.58 -38.31 5.57
CA VAL A 218 0.55 -37.54 4.83
C VAL A 218 -0.15 -36.44 5.66
N PRO A 219 -0.51 -36.62 6.96
CA PRO A 219 -1.09 -35.55 7.76
C PRO A 219 -0.15 -34.35 8.05
N GLN A 220 1.16 -34.52 7.95
CA GLN A 220 2.14 -33.43 8.02
C GLN A 220 2.18 -32.65 6.72
N VAL A 221 2.24 -33.36 5.58
CA VAL A 221 2.20 -32.78 4.23
C VAL A 221 0.92 -31.96 4.03
N GLN A 222 -0.25 -32.51 4.41
CA GLN A 222 -1.53 -31.78 4.37
C GLN A 222 -1.49 -30.49 5.19
N ARG A 223 -0.94 -30.50 6.41
CA ARG A 223 -0.81 -29.31 7.26
C ARG A 223 0.11 -28.24 6.66
N PHE A 224 1.15 -28.67 5.94
CA PHE A 224 2.02 -27.77 5.21
C PHE A 224 1.26 -27.07 4.09
N TYR A 225 0.60 -27.80 3.19
CA TYR A 225 -0.17 -27.21 2.10
C TYR A 225 -1.35 -26.36 2.60
N ASP A 226 -2.11 -26.80 3.61
CA ASP A 226 -3.18 -26.02 4.26
C ASP A 226 -2.68 -24.67 4.80
N PHE A 227 -1.45 -24.64 5.35
CA PHE A 227 -0.83 -23.42 5.84
C PHE A 227 -0.49 -22.46 4.69
N TRP A 228 0.11 -22.97 3.61
CA TRP A 228 0.55 -22.15 2.49
C TRP A 228 -0.60 -21.68 1.59
N TYR A 229 -1.64 -22.48 1.39
CA TYR A 229 -2.88 -22.01 0.75
C TYR A 229 -3.59 -20.90 1.55
N ARG A 230 -3.36 -20.85 2.86
CA ARG A 230 -3.88 -19.81 3.78
C ARG A 230 -2.80 -18.82 4.21
N PHE A 231 -1.71 -18.71 3.45
CA PHE A 231 -0.56 -17.87 3.80
C PHE A 231 -0.97 -16.40 3.92
N GLN A 232 -0.60 -15.77 5.04
CA GLN A 232 -0.83 -14.35 5.28
C GLN A 232 0.52 -13.67 5.35
N SER A 233 0.82 -12.90 4.31
CA SER A 233 2.05 -12.10 4.23
C SER A 233 1.91 -10.81 5.02
N TRP A 234 2.91 -10.45 5.81
CA TRP A 234 3.07 -9.09 6.35
C TRP A 234 3.90 -8.18 5.43
N ARG A 235 4.49 -8.72 4.35
CA ARG A 235 5.33 -7.96 3.41
C ARG A 235 4.53 -6.81 2.81
N GLU A 236 5.03 -5.60 2.99
CA GLU A 236 4.45 -4.38 2.45
C GLU A 236 5.11 -4.06 1.10
N PHE A 237 4.44 -3.28 0.25
CA PHE A 237 5.00 -2.84 -1.04
C PHE A 237 4.98 -1.31 -1.08
N PRO A 238 6.00 -0.61 -0.52
CA PRO A 238 6.07 0.85 -0.53
C PRO A 238 6.65 1.42 -1.83
N HIS A 239 7.36 0.60 -2.62
CA HIS A 239 8.06 1.01 -3.84
C HIS A 239 7.28 0.93 -5.18
N PRO A 240 5.96 0.60 -5.29
CA PRO A 240 5.23 0.69 -6.55
C PRO A 240 4.59 2.08 -6.76
N ASP A 241 4.99 3.08 -5.98
CA ASP A 241 4.61 4.49 -6.18
C ASP A 241 5.44 5.05 -7.35
N GLU A 242 4.87 5.04 -8.56
CA GLU A 242 5.54 5.52 -9.79
C GLU A 242 5.72 7.05 -9.81
N GLU A 243 4.85 7.78 -9.11
CA GLU A 243 4.78 9.24 -9.09
C GLU A 243 4.97 9.81 -7.67
N ASP A 244 5.77 10.87 -7.56
CA ASP A 244 6.08 11.53 -6.29
C ASP A 244 4.99 12.53 -5.86
N VAL A 245 4.43 12.30 -4.68
CA VAL A 245 3.38 13.11 -4.04
C VAL A 245 3.85 14.55 -3.76
N GLU A 246 5.16 14.76 -3.55
CA GLU A 246 5.77 16.08 -3.33
C GLU A 246 5.88 16.88 -4.64
N GLY A 247 6.01 16.22 -5.80
CA GLY A 247 6.01 16.83 -7.14
C GLY A 247 4.64 17.32 -7.63
N ALA A 248 3.58 17.13 -6.87
CA ALA A 248 2.21 17.45 -7.27
C ALA A 248 1.96 18.97 -7.43
N GLU A 249 1.76 19.40 -8.67
CA GLU A 249 1.47 20.80 -9.07
C GLU A 249 0.21 21.40 -8.40
N SER A 250 -0.75 20.56 -8.00
CA SER A 250 -2.00 21.00 -7.40
C SER A 250 -2.53 20.01 -6.37
N ARG A 251 -3.45 20.47 -5.52
CA ARG A 251 -4.18 19.62 -4.55
C ARG A 251 -4.96 18.48 -5.23
N GLU A 252 -5.40 18.69 -6.47
CA GLU A 252 -6.14 17.69 -7.24
C GLU A 252 -5.19 16.69 -7.90
N HIS A 253 -4.05 17.17 -8.40
CA HIS A 253 -2.94 16.34 -8.88
C HIS A 253 -2.43 15.44 -7.74
N ARG A 254 -2.19 15.98 -6.54
CA ARG A 254 -1.77 15.18 -5.37
C ARG A 254 -2.74 14.04 -5.05
N ARG A 255 -4.04 14.35 -5.00
CA ARG A 255 -5.10 13.36 -4.79
C ARG A 255 -5.21 12.34 -5.93
N TRP A 256 -4.80 12.69 -7.15
CA TRP A 256 -4.71 11.76 -8.27
C TRP A 256 -3.53 10.81 -8.07
N ILE A 257 -2.32 11.32 -7.78
CA ILE A 257 -1.12 10.52 -7.47
C ILE A 257 -1.40 9.54 -6.32
N GLU A 258 -1.88 10.03 -5.18
CA GLU A 258 -2.24 9.21 -4.01
C GLU A 258 -3.17 8.04 -4.37
N ARG A 259 -4.14 8.27 -5.29
CA ARG A 259 -5.08 7.25 -5.77
C ARG A 259 -4.45 6.27 -6.75
N GLN A 260 -3.53 6.69 -7.63
CA GLN A 260 -2.82 5.75 -8.51
C GLN A 260 -1.85 4.89 -7.72
N ASN A 261 -1.04 5.50 -6.87
CA ASN A 261 -0.11 4.81 -5.97
C ASN A 261 -0.86 3.80 -5.08
N ALA A 262 -2.03 4.15 -4.53
CA ALA A 262 -2.88 3.21 -3.80
C ALA A 262 -3.35 2.01 -4.65
N LYS A 263 -3.70 2.20 -5.93
CA LYS A 263 -4.02 1.08 -6.85
C LYS A 263 -2.80 0.21 -7.11
N LEU A 264 -1.64 0.81 -7.36
CA LEU A 264 -0.39 0.10 -7.64
C LEU A 264 0.04 -0.76 -6.44
N ARG A 265 -0.11 -0.26 -5.20
CA ARG A 265 0.07 -1.06 -3.97
C ARG A 265 -0.89 -2.26 -3.90
N VAL A 266 -2.18 -2.06 -4.19
CA VAL A 266 -3.17 -3.16 -4.22
C VAL A 266 -2.85 -4.18 -5.32
N GLN A 267 -2.39 -3.73 -6.49
CA GLN A 267 -1.94 -4.62 -7.57
C GLN A 267 -0.69 -5.41 -7.17
N ALA A 268 0.30 -4.78 -6.53
CA ALA A 268 1.50 -5.46 -6.03
C ALA A 268 1.16 -6.54 -5.01
N THR A 269 0.31 -6.25 -4.01
CA THR A 269 -0.15 -7.24 -3.03
C THR A 269 -0.93 -8.39 -3.68
N ARG A 270 -1.77 -8.11 -4.69
CA ARG A 270 -2.47 -9.15 -5.47
C ARG A 270 -1.50 -10.00 -6.31
N GLY A 271 -0.47 -9.38 -6.87
CA GLY A 271 0.60 -10.04 -7.60
C GLY A 271 1.41 -10.99 -6.72
N GLU A 272 1.80 -10.56 -5.52
CA GLU A 272 2.47 -11.40 -4.52
C GLU A 272 1.59 -12.57 -4.08
N ALA A 273 0.31 -12.32 -3.80
CA ALA A 273 -0.63 -13.37 -3.44
C ALA A 273 -0.84 -14.39 -4.58
N ARG A 274 -0.72 -13.98 -5.85
CA ARG A 274 -0.71 -14.89 -7.00
C ARG A 274 0.61 -15.67 -7.07
N ARG A 275 1.76 -14.99 -7.02
CA ARG A 275 3.10 -15.60 -7.02
C ARG A 275 3.26 -16.70 -5.97
N LEU A 276 2.71 -16.51 -4.77
CA LEU A 276 2.74 -17.52 -3.71
C LEU A 276 1.75 -18.68 -3.95
N ARG A 277 0.60 -18.45 -4.60
CA ARG A 277 -0.27 -19.56 -5.04
C ARG A 277 0.38 -20.37 -6.15
N ASP A 278 0.93 -19.70 -7.17
CA ASP A 278 1.62 -20.35 -8.28
C ASP A 278 2.78 -21.25 -7.79
N LEU A 279 3.50 -20.83 -6.73
CA LEU A 279 4.51 -21.65 -6.03
C LEU A 279 3.92 -22.90 -5.36
N VAL A 280 2.78 -22.77 -4.68
CA VAL A 280 2.13 -23.86 -3.94
C VAL A 280 1.51 -24.87 -4.92
N GLU A 281 0.80 -24.39 -5.94
CA GLU A 281 0.21 -25.20 -7.01
C GLU A 281 1.29 -25.93 -7.82
N ALA A 282 2.44 -25.28 -8.09
CA ALA A 282 3.58 -25.94 -8.72
C ALA A 282 4.21 -27.02 -7.82
N ALA A 283 4.29 -26.78 -6.51
CA ALA A 283 4.82 -27.74 -5.55
C ALA A 283 3.90 -28.96 -5.38
N GLU A 284 2.60 -28.76 -5.12
CA GLU A 284 1.62 -29.85 -4.90
C GLU A 284 1.44 -30.75 -6.15
N ARG A 285 1.75 -30.23 -7.34
CA ARG A 285 1.75 -31.00 -8.59
C ARG A 285 2.99 -31.88 -8.77
N LEU A 286 4.04 -31.68 -7.97
CA LEU A 286 5.37 -32.31 -8.13
C LEU A 286 5.83 -33.13 -6.91
N ASP A 287 5.10 -33.05 -5.79
CA ASP A 287 5.23 -33.87 -4.57
C ASP A 287 4.42 -35.18 -4.71
#